data_AF-A0A6A8M666-F1
#
_entry.id   AF-A0A6A8M666-F1
#
_cell.length_a   1.000
_cell.length_b   1.000
_cell.length_c   1.000
_cell.angle_alpha   90.00
_cell.angle_beta   90.00
_cell.angle_gamma   90.00
#
_symmetry.space_group_name_H-M   'P 1'
#
loop_
_entity.id
_entity.type
_entity.pdbx_description
1 polymer ?
#
loop_
_entity_poly.entity_id
_entity_poly.type
_entity_poly.pdbx_seq_one_letter_code
_entity_poly.pdbx_strand_id
1 'polypeptide(L)'
;MKARVIAFYLPQFHPVEVNDKYWGKGFTEWRNVAKARPLFRGHNEPRIPADLGYYDLRMPEIREQQAALAKEAGIEGFCYWHYWFGNGKEVLERPFDEVVRSGDPDFPFCLGWANHSWTTRTWTKIKSNAEDSYIFKQEYPGEKDYMDHFYRLLPAFKDNRYITVDGKPLFLIFDLNGFNDFINFKNVWNNLAEENGLPGFYFVSHTSTIPIINRKNRKELLHPDMLAENAVKLAFEKGADAVETLNLQYAELKTKGLLYKVCGAASRGKLNGLFLEKYDYGKIVNNYQIGCAQQENIFPEILVGNDRSPRAGRKAIIYYNATPENFYKGAKKAIELVEKKNKEHRIIFLNSWNEWGEGSYMEPDTKYGKEFIYQLRRALDE
;
A
#
# COMPACT_ATOMS: atom_id res chain seq x y z
N MET A 1 13.06 -4.70 20.34
CA MET A 1 12.34 -4.65 19.06
C MET A 1 13.25 -4.02 18.01
N LYS A 2 13.56 -4.75 16.93
CA LYS A 2 14.44 -4.26 15.85
C LYS A 2 13.71 -3.37 14.86
N ALA A 3 12.45 -3.67 14.60
CA ALA A 3 11.57 -2.86 13.77
C ALA A 3 10.11 -2.97 14.25
N ARG A 4 9.35 -1.91 13.95
CA ARG A 4 7.90 -1.77 14.08
C ARG A 4 7.29 -1.99 12.70
N VAL A 5 6.78 -3.20 12.43
CA VAL A 5 6.26 -3.53 11.08
C VAL A 5 4.77 -3.24 11.02
N ILE A 6 4.36 -2.31 10.16
CA ILE A 6 2.96 -1.95 9.94
C ILE A 6 2.57 -2.42 8.54
N ALA A 7 1.59 -3.32 8.43
CA ALA A 7 1.20 -3.87 7.12
C ALA A 7 0.02 -3.13 6.52
N PHE A 8 0.11 -2.73 5.24
CA PHE A 8 -1.03 -2.20 4.51
C PHE A 8 -2.12 -3.27 4.41
N TYR A 9 -3.37 -2.86 4.63
CA TYR A 9 -4.52 -3.74 4.68
C TYR A 9 -5.64 -3.22 3.76
N LEU A 10 -5.99 -4.03 2.76
CA LEU A 10 -7.01 -3.72 1.77
C LEU A 10 -8.39 -4.19 2.23
N PRO A 11 -9.39 -3.28 2.35
CA PRO A 11 -10.74 -3.67 2.75
C PRO A 11 -11.58 -4.28 1.61
N GLN A 12 -11.09 -4.30 0.36
CA GLN A 12 -11.83 -4.66 -0.86
C GLN A 12 -12.05 -6.18 -1.07
N PHE A 13 -12.38 -6.90 -0.01
CA PHE A 13 -12.76 -8.33 -0.01
C PHE A 13 -14.17 -8.53 0.53
N HIS A 14 -15.08 -7.61 0.20
CA HIS A 14 -16.51 -7.74 0.43
C HIS A 14 -17.25 -6.97 -0.69
N PRO A 15 -18.47 -7.38 -1.06
CA PRO A 15 -19.23 -6.69 -2.10
C PRO A 15 -19.76 -5.35 -1.58
N VAL A 16 -19.73 -4.34 -2.45
CA VAL A 16 -20.36 -3.03 -2.23
C VAL A 16 -21.14 -2.62 -3.46
N GLU A 17 -22.24 -1.90 -3.28
CA GLU A 17 -23.19 -1.56 -4.35
C GLU A 17 -22.52 -0.83 -5.52
N VAL A 18 -21.59 0.09 -5.22
CA VAL A 18 -20.86 0.82 -6.25
C VAL A 18 -20.01 -0.12 -7.10
N ASN A 19 -19.29 -1.08 -6.49
CA ASN A 19 -18.49 -2.02 -7.26
C ASN A 19 -19.38 -2.95 -8.10
N ASP A 20 -20.50 -3.39 -7.55
CA ASP A 20 -21.47 -4.22 -8.27
C ASP A 20 -22.03 -3.51 -9.50
N LYS A 21 -22.28 -2.20 -9.42
CA LYS A 21 -22.76 -1.37 -10.54
C LYS A 21 -21.78 -1.34 -11.72
N TYR A 22 -20.47 -1.26 -11.46
CA TYR A 22 -19.46 -1.14 -12.51
C TYR A 22 -18.87 -2.48 -12.97
N TRP A 23 -18.77 -3.46 -12.06
CA TRP A 23 -18.03 -4.70 -12.28
C TRP A 23 -18.92 -5.96 -12.29
N GLY A 24 -20.21 -5.78 -12.02
CA GLY A 24 -21.21 -6.82 -11.93
C GLY A 24 -21.39 -7.36 -10.52
N LYS A 25 -22.60 -7.86 -10.24
CA LYS A 25 -23.06 -8.31 -8.92
C LYS A 25 -22.06 -9.22 -8.19
N GLY A 26 -21.83 -8.94 -6.91
CA GLY A 26 -20.93 -9.67 -6.03
C GLY A 26 -19.45 -9.44 -6.33
N PHE A 27 -19.06 -8.28 -6.88
CA PHE A 27 -17.66 -8.03 -7.19
C PHE A 27 -16.82 -7.88 -5.91
N THR A 28 -15.75 -8.68 -5.85
CA THR A 28 -14.64 -8.53 -4.90
C THR A 28 -13.33 -8.80 -5.65
N GLU A 29 -12.20 -8.52 -5.00
CA GLU A 29 -10.88 -8.80 -5.57
C GLU A 29 -10.67 -10.27 -5.94
N TRP A 30 -11.34 -11.18 -5.24
CA TRP A 30 -11.31 -12.61 -5.56
C TRP A 30 -11.71 -12.94 -6.99
N ARG A 31 -12.60 -12.14 -7.60
CA ARG A 31 -13.01 -12.35 -9.00
C ARG A 31 -11.84 -12.20 -9.96
N ASN A 32 -10.92 -11.28 -9.71
CA ASN A 32 -9.75 -11.07 -10.56
C ASN A 32 -8.71 -12.16 -10.31
N VAL A 33 -8.45 -12.46 -9.04
CA VAL A 33 -7.51 -13.50 -8.59
C VAL A 33 -7.90 -14.87 -9.17
N ALA A 34 -9.16 -15.29 -9.00
CA ALA A 34 -9.64 -16.59 -9.46
C ALA A 34 -9.65 -16.74 -10.99
N LYS A 35 -9.71 -15.63 -11.74
CA LYS A 35 -9.70 -15.64 -13.22
C LYS A 35 -8.30 -15.53 -13.82
N ALA A 36 -7.29 -15.25 -13.01
CA ALA A 36 -5.92 -15.11 -13.47
C ALA A 36 -5.42 -16.39 -14.14
N ARG A 37 -4.47 -16.24 -15.07
CA ARG A 37 -3.88 -17.36 -15.81
C ARG A 37 -2.38 -17.17 -15.96
N PRO A 38 -1.58 -18.26 -16.04
CA PRO A 38 -0.17 -18.17 -16.36
C PRO A 38 0.07 -17.42 -17.67
N LEU A 39 1.04 -16.50 -17.70
CA LEU A 39 1.40 -15.72 -18.90
C LEU A 39 2.74 -16.16 -19.51
N PHE A 40 3.50 -16.97 -18.77
CA PHE A 40 4.76 -17.57 -19.18
C PHE A 40 4.99 -18.87 -18.38
N ARG A 41 5.92 -19.72 -18.84
CA ARG A 41 6.25 -20.97 -18.14
C ARG A 41 6.76 -20.69 -16.73
N GLY A 42 6.17 -21.36 -15.73
CA GLY A 42 6.51 -21.16 -14.32
C GLY A 42 5.84 -19.96 -13.65
N HIS A 43 4.92 -19.26 -14.33
CA HIS A 43 4.11 -18.20 -13.74
C HIS A 43 3.08 -18.79 -12.77
N ASN A 44 3.11 -18.35 -11.50
CA ASN A 44 2.24 -18.85 -10.44
C ASN A 44 0.89 -18.12 -10.43
N GLU A 45 0.01 -18.43 -11.38
CA GLU A 45 -1.35 -17.92 -11.44
C GLU A 45 -2.33 -19.02 -11.88
N PRO A 46 -3.58 -19.06 -11.38
CA PRO A 46 -4.09 -18.25 -10.29
C PRO A 46 -3.44 -18.65 -8.95
N ARG A 47 -3.24 -17.68 -8.06
CA ARG A 47 -2.83 -17.94 -6.68
C ARG A 47 -4.06 -18.29 -5.85
N ILE A 48 -3.97 -19.37 -5.08
CA ILE A 48 -5.11 -19.92 -4.34
C ILE A 48 -4.84 -19.72 -2.84
N PRO A 49 -5.72 -19.01 -2.11
CA PRO A 49 -5.61 -18.89 -0.66
C PRO A 49 -5.73 -20.27 0.00
N ALA A 50 -4.90 -20.52 1.01
CA ALA A 50 -4.92 -21.76 1.78
C ALA A 50 -5.88 -21.64 2.98
N ASP A 51 -5.36 -21.22 4.13
CA ASP A 51 -6.03 -21.32 5.44
C ASP A 51 -7.34 -20.53 5.53
N LEU A 52 -7.41 -19.37 4.86
CA LEU A 52 -8.56 -18.44 4.96
C LEU A 52 -9.56 -18.58 3.79
N GLY A 53 -9.18 -19.31 2.74
CA GLY A 53 -9.98 -19.41 1.51
C GLY A 53 -10.30 -18.07 0.85
N TYR A 54 -11.29 -18.07 -0.06
CA TYR A 54 -11.81 -16.87 -0.71
C TYR A 54 -12.79 -16.14 0.22
N TYR A 55 -12.26 -15.55 1.29
CA TYR A 55 -13.03 -15.01 2.41
C TYR A 55 -13.87 -13.76 2.09
N ASP A 56 -14.73 -13.38 3.04
CA ASP A 56 -15.45 -12.10 3.05
C ASP A 56 -15.11 -11.33 4.33
N LEU A 57 -14.65 -10.08 4.20
CA LEU A 57 -14.20 -9.26 5.35
C LEU A 57 -15.32 -8.76 6.26
N ARG A 58 -16.58 -9.04 5.93
CA ARG A 58 -17.72 -8.84 6.85
C ARG A 58 -17.76 -9.91 7.94
N MET A 59 -17.02 -11.01 7.77
CA MET A 59 -16.94 -12.08 8.77
C MET A 59 -15.91 -11.70 9.84
N PRO A 60 -16.30 -11.56 11.13
CA PRO A 60 -15.37 -11.25 12.21
C PRO A 60 -14.28 -12.31 12.38
N GLU A 61 -14.62 -13.60 12.23
CA GLU A 61 -13.69 -14.72 12.41
C GLU A 61 -12.51 -14.65 11.44
N ILE A 62 -12.73 -14.14 10.22
CA ILE A 62 -11.67 -13.94 9.22
C ILE A 62 -10.70 -12.85 9.69
N ARG A 63 -11.22 -11.73 10.21
CA ARG A 63 -10.38 -10.63 10.71
C ARG A 63 -9.58 -11.05 11.93
N GLU A 64 -10.16 -11.85 12.82
CA GLU A 64 -9.47 -12.46 13.96
C GLU A 64 -8.34 -13.40 13.52
N GLN A 65 -8.60 -14.28 12.56
CA GLN A 65 -7.57 -15.18 12.03
C GLN A 65 -6.45 -14.41 11.32
N GLN A 66 -6.77 -13.37 10.56
CA GLN A 66 -5.79 -12.48 9.94
C GLN A 66 -4.91 -11.78 10.98
N ALA A 67 -5.51 -11.22 12.03
CA ALA A 67 -4.77 -10.60 13.13
C ALA A 67 -3.86 -11.62 13.85
N ALA A 68 -4.32 -12.85 14.07
CA ALA A 68 -3.52 -13.91 14.67
C ALA A 68 -2.29 -14.27 13.80
N LEU A 69 -2.48 -14.43 12.48
CA LEU A 69 -1.39 -14.70 11.55
C LEU A 69 -0.41 -13.52 11.43
N ALA A 70 -0.90 -12.28 11.47
CA ALA A 70 -0.06 -11.09 11.45
C ALA A 70 0.79 -10.99 12.73
N LYS A 71 0.20 -11.27 13.88
CA LYS A 71 0.90 -11.36 15.17
C LYS A 71 1.95 -12.47 15.15
N GLU A 72 1.64 -13.62 14.55
CA GLU A 72 2.61 -14.71 14.33
C GLU A 72 3.83 -14.22 13.52
N ALA A 73 3.60 -13.43 12.46
CA ALA A 73 4.66 -12.85 11.61
C ALA A 73 5.53 -11.78 12.29
N GLY A 74 5.06 -11.19 13.38
CA GLY A 74 5.73 -10.07 14.07
C GLY A 74 5.31 -8.70 13.56
N ILE A 75 4.17 -8.62 12.87
CA ILE A 75 3.54 -7.36 12.48
C ILE A 75 2.96 -6.71 13.75
N GLU A 76 3.26 -5.42 13.94
CA GLU A 76 2.75 -4.61 15.04
C GLU A 76 1.25 -4.34 14.89
N GLY A 77 0.83 -4.00 13.67
CA GLY A 77 -0.56 -3.70 13.36
C GLY A 77 -0.83 -3.48 11.88
N PHE A 78 -2.09 -3.21 11.56
CA PHE A 78 -2.55 -2.95 10.19
C PHE A 78 -2.75 -1.46 9.90
N CYS A 79 -2.28 -1.00 8.75
CA CYS A 79 -2.66 0.28 8.17
C CYS A 79 -3.84 0.05 7.22
N TYR A 80 -5.07 0.30 7.69
CA TYR A 80 -6.28 0.13 6.90
C TYR A 80 -6.39 1.24 5.87
N TRP A 81 -6.57 0.87 4.60
CA TRP A 81 -6.95 1.84 3.58
C TRP A 81 -8.36 2.37 3.85
N HIS A 82 -8.46 3.68 4.01
CA HIS A 82 -9.71 4.41 4.18
C HIS A 82 -9.95 5.34 2.99
N TYR A 83 -11.21 5.46 2.57
CA TYR A 83 -11.61 6.22 1.39
C TYR A 83 -12.62 7.29 1.77
N TRP A 84 -12.20 8.54 1.63
CA TRP A 84 -13.04 9.72 1.75
C TRP A 84 -12.82 10.62 0.53
N PHE A 85 -13.87 10.84 -0.25
CA PHE A 85 -13.80 11.55 -1.53
C PHE A 85 -14.25 13.01 -1.45
N GLY A 86 -14.65 13.47 -0.26
CA GLY A 86 -15.24 14.79 -0.04
C GLY A 86 -16.77 14.77 -0.02
N ASN A 87 -17.34 15.75 0.68
CA ASN A 87 -18.77 15.91 0.95
C ASN A 87 -19.41 14.68 1.62
N GLY A 88 -18.73 14.07 2.60
CA GLY A 88 -19.26 12.90 3.32
C GLY A 88 -19.23 11.59 2.55
N LYS A 89 -18.59 11.56 1.38
CA LYS A 89 -18.63 10.41 0.47
C LYS A 89 -17.51 9.42 0.78
N GLU A 90 -17.88 8.22 1.22
CA GLU A 90 -16.97 7.12 1.53
C GLU A 90 -17.37 5.79 0.86
N VAL A 91 -16.47 4.81 0.91
CA VAL A 91 -16.70 3.44 0.42
C VAL A 91 -15.73 2.47 1.11
N LEU A 92 -16.11 1.19 1.18
CA LEU A 92 -15.32 0.10 1.78
C LEU A 92 -15.05 0.28 3.29
N GLU A 93 -15.79 1.17 3.94
CA GLU A 93 -15.68 1.53 5.35
C GLU A 93 -16.09 0.39 6.29
N ARG A 94 -17.05 -0.43 5.86
CA ARG A 94 -17.73 -1.40 6.71
C ARG A 94 -16.80 -2.33 7.52
N PRO A 95 -15.79 -3.02 6.94
CA PRO A 95 -14.93 -3.90 7.72
C PRO A 95 -14.20 -3.17 8.84
N PHE A 96 -13.72 -1.94 8.58
CA PHE A 96 -13.00 -1.17 9.58
C PHE A 96 -13.94 -0.59 10.64
N ASP A 97 -15.11 -0.07 10.25
CA ASP A 97 -16.12 0.41 11.19
C ASP A 97 -16.54 -0.69 12.17
N GLU A 98 -16.68 -1.92 11.68
CA GLU A 98 -16.97 -3.06 12.54
C GLU A 98 -15.81 -3.38 13.49
N VAL A 99 -14.54 -3.19 13.12
CA VAL A 99 -13.38 -3.37 14.02
C VAL A 99 -13.39 -2.35 15.16
N VAL A 100 -13.66 -1.09 14.85
CA VAL A 100 -13.73 -0.01 15.85
C VAL A 100 -14.94 -0.23 16.77
N ARG A 101 -16.11 -0.56 16.19
CA ARG A 101 -17.35 -0.73 16.95
C ARG A 101 -17.33 -1.95 17.86
N SER A 102 -16.75 -3.07 17.41
CA SER A 102 -16.71 -4.31 18.20
C SER A 102 -15.59 -4.31 19.23
N GLY A 103 -14.49 -3.62 18.97
CA GLY A 103 -13.26 -3.80 19.75
C GLY A 103 -12.44 -5.01 19.30
N ASP A 104 -12.90 -5.74 18.27
CA ASP A 104 -12.28 -6.98 17.79
C ASP A 104 -11.88 -6.88 16.31
N PRO A 105 -10.75 -7.50 15.89
CA PRO A 105 -9.80 -8.21 16.75
C PRO A 105 -8.98 -7.27 17.64
N ASP A 106 -8.55 -7.73 18.81
CA ASP A 106 -7.58 -7.02 19.66
C ASP A 106 -6.18 -6.99 19.00
N PHE A 107 -6.03 -6.12 18.01
CA PHE A 107 -4.82 -5.96 17.22
C PHE A 107 -4.63 -4.48 16.84
N PRO A 108 -3.41 -3.92 17.00
CA PRO A 108 -3.15 -2.52 16.68
C PRO A 108 -3.46 -2.15 15.24
N PHE A 109 -3.88 -0.89 15.03
CA PHE A 109 -4.16 -0.39 13.70
C PHE A 109 -3.89 1.11 13.54
N CYS A 110 -3.73 1.56 12.31
CA CYS A 110 -3.80 2.97 11.92
C CYS A 110 -4.52 3.09 10.57
N LEU A 111 -4.70 4.33 10.12
CA LEU A 111 -5.40 4.63 8.87
C LEU A 111 -4.47 5.24 7.83
N GLY A 112 -4.61 4.76 6.60
CA GLY A 112 -4.08 5.38 5.40
C GLY A 112 -5.22 5.92 4.55
N TRP A 113 -5.26 7.23 4.35
CA TRP A 113 -6.23 7.86 3.45
C TRP A 113 -5.79 7.69 2.01
N ALA A 114 -6.49 6.82 1.28
CA ALA A 114 -6.32 6.60 -0.15
C ALA A 114 -6.97 7.74 -0.96
N ASN A 115 -6.44 8.96 -0.80
CA ASN A 115 -6.98 10.22 -1.32
C ASN A 115 -6.74 10.42 -2.84
N HIS A 116 -7.12 9.43 -3.64
CA HIS A 116 -7.03 9.49 -5.10
C HIS A 116 -8.37 9.13 -5.75
N SER A 117 -8.60 9.68 -6.94
CA SER A 117 -9.84 9.42 -7.69
C SER A 117 -9.92 7.97 -8.14
N TRP A 118 -11.10 7.38 -8.04
CA TRP A 118 -11.41 6.08 -8.62
C TRP A 118 -11.97 6.24 -10.03
N THR A 119 -11.38 5.50 -10.97
CA THR A 119 -11.78 5.50 -12.37
C THR A 119 -12.04 4.08 -12.84
N THR A 120 -12.76 3.92 -13.94
CA THR A 120 -12.97 2.61 -14.57
C THR A 120 -11.70 2.01 -15.19
N ARG A 121 -10.58 2.74 -15.21
CA ARG A 121 -9.28 2.22 -15.67
C ARG A 121 -8.65 1.23 -14.69
N THR A 122 -9.01 1.28 -13.41
CA THR A 122 -8.36 0.45 -12.38
C THR A 122 -8.56 -1.05 -12.64
N TRP A 123 -9.65 -1.45 -13.32
CA TRP A 123 -10.05 -2.86 -13.48
C TRP A 123 -10.42 -3.30 -14.91
N THR A 124 -10.33 -2.42 -15.92
CA THR A 124 -10.68 -2.76 -17.31
C THR A 124 -9.48 -3.17 -18.16
N LYS A 125 -9.65 -4.23 -18.97
CA LYS A 125 -8.82 -4.46 -20.17
C LYS A 125 -9.09 -3.32 -21.16
N ILE A 126 -8.14 -2.38 -21.23
CA ILE A 126 -8.13 -1.18 -22.09
C ILE A 126 -8.85 -1.41 -23.44
N LYS A 127 -9.98 -0.72 -23.66
CA LYS A 127 -10.40 -0.26 -24.99
C LYS A 127 -9.80 1.15 -25.18
N SER A 128 -9.05 1.35 -26.25
CA SER A 128 -8.09 2.45 -26.39
C SER A 128 -8.67 3.87 -26.53
N ASN A 129 -10.01 4.05 -26.61
CA ASN A 129 -10.64 5.34 -26.93
C ASN A 129 -11.87 5.70 -26.05
N ALA A 130 -12.05 5.12 -24.86
CA ALA A 130 -13.14 5.53 -23.96
C ALA A 130 -12.70 6.72 -23.09
N GLU A 131 -13.52 7.77 -23.02
CA GLU A 131 -13.33 8.87 -22.06
C GLU A 131 -13.38 8.34 -20.62
N ASP A 132 -12.57 8.95 -19.74
CA ASP A 132 -12.46 8.52 -18.35
C ASP A 132 -13.78 8.76 -17.60
N SER A 133 -14.52 7.70 -17.28
CA SER A 133 -15.66 7.80 -16.37
C SER A 133 -15.16 7.65 -14.93
N TYR A 134 -15.25 8.73 -14.15
CA TYR A 134 -15.02 8.68 -12.70
C TYR A 134 -16.08 7.82 -12.02
N ILE A 135 -15.65 6.89 -11.18
CA ILE A 135 -16.52 6.20 -10.21
C ILE A 135 -16.67 7.13 -9.01
N PHE A 136 -15.53 7.56 -8.46
CA PHE A 136 -15.44 8.60 -7.44
C PHE A 136 -14.32 9.57 -7.82
N LYS A 137 -14.64 10.86 -7.87
CA LYS A 137 -13.64 11.91 -8.00
C LYS A 137 -13.21 12.31 -6.59
N GLN A 138 -11.90 12.37 -6.36
CA GLN A 138 -11.37 12.92 -5.11
C GLN A 138 -11.54 14.44 -5.13
N GLU A 139 -12.16 14.97 -4.09
CA GLU A 139 -12.35 16.39 -3.88
C GLU A 139 -11.89 16.78 -2.47
N TYR A 140 -11.59 18.07 -2.30
CA TYR A 140 -11.19 18.68 -1.04
C TYR A 140 -12.01 19.97 -0.86
N PRO A 141 -13.28 19.87 -0.44
CA PRO A 141 -14.21 21.01 -0.42
C PRO A 141 -13.83 22.13 0.56
N GLY A 142 -12.89 21.89 1.48
CA GLY A 142 -12.40 22.85 2.46
C GLY A 142 -12.72 22.44 3.90
N GLU A 143 -12.58 23.38 4.84
CA GLU A 143 -12.54 23.11 6.28
C GLU A 143 -13.74 22.34 6.82
N LYS A 144 -14.95 22.67 6.37
CA LYS A 144 -16.14 21.93 6.81
C LYS A 144 -16.01 20.43 6.51
N ASP A 145 -15.54 20.08 5.32
CA ASP A 145 -15.35 18.68 4.94
C ASP A 145 -14.21 18.04 5.73
N TYR A 146 -13.14 18.79 6.02
CA TYR A 146 -12.04 18.30 6.85
C TYR A 146 -12.51 18.01 8.29
N MET A 147 -13.39 18.85 8.84
CA MET A 147 -14.03 18.64 10.14
C MET A 147 -14.93 17.41 10.10
N ASP A 148 -15.80 17.29 9.09
CA ASP A 148 -16.69 16.14 8.91
C ASP A 148 -15.88 14.84 8.82
N HIS A 149 -14.77 14.85 8.08
CA HIS A 149 -13.84 13.73 7.95
C HIS A 149 -13.17 13.37 9.29
N PHE A 150 -12.69 14.36 10.05
CA PHE A 150 -12.12 14.15 11.38
C PHE A 150 -13.14 13.50 12.32
N TYR A 151 -14.34 14.07 12.44
CA TYR A 151 -15.37 13.57 13.36
C TYR A 151 -15.90 12.20 12.96
N ARG A 152 -15.91 11.86 11.67
CA ARG A 152 -16.21 10.51 11.19
C ARG A 152 -15.23 9.46 11.71
N LEU A 153 -13.97 9.82 11.86
CA LEU A 153 -12.88 8.93 12.28
C LEU A 153 -12.51 9.08 13.76
N LEU A 154 -13.03 10.08 14.46
CA LEU A 154 -12.74 10.34 15.87
C LEU A 154 -12.91 9.11 16.79
N PRO A 155 -13.93 8.24 16.63
CA PRO A 155 -14.02 7.02 17.43
C PRO A 155 -12.78 6.12 17.29
N ALA A 156 -12.22 6.00 16.07
CA ALA A 156 -11.00 5.24 15.83
C ALA A 156 -9.79 5.90 16.48
N PHE A 157 -9.66 7.22 16.41
CA PHE A 157 -8.54 7.95 17.03
C PHE A 157 -8.53 7.89 18.56
N LYS A 158 -9.68 7.59 19.18
CA LYS A 158 -9.80 7.38 20.63
C LYS A 158 -9.64 5.91 21.05
N ASP A 159 -9.50 5.00 20.10
CA ASP A 159 -9.26 3.58 20.36
C ASP A 159 -7.83 3.38 20.90
N ASN A 160 -7.67 2.61 21.96
CA ASN A 160 -6.37 2.36 22.59
C ASN A 160 -5.43 1.50 21.71
N ARG A 161 -5.98 0.81 20.70
CA ARG A 161 -5.24 0.03 19.71
C ARG A 161 -4.68 0.92 18.59
N TYR A 162 -5.04 2.20 18.54
CA TYR A 162 -4.57 3.08 17.47
C TYR A 162 -3.06 3.32 17.57
N ILE A 163 -2.32 3.03 16.51
CA ILE A 163 -0.85 3.13 16.48
C ILE A 163 -0.42 4.60 16.53
N THR A 164 0.47 4.89 17.47
CA THR A 164 1.07 6.22 17.64
C THR A 164 2.56 6.25 17.34
N VAL A 165 3.07 7.43 16.98
CA VAL A 165 4.49 7.76 16.91
C VAL A 165 4.73 9.01 17.74
N ASP A 166 5.67 8.95 18.69
CA ASP A 166 5.93 10.03 19.65
C ASP A 166 4.65 10.47 20.39
N GLY A 167 3.78 9.51 20.70
CA GLY A 167 2.48 9.72 21.35
C GLY A 167 1.35 10.25 20.46
N LYS A 168 1.63 10.60 19.20
CA LYS A 168 0.64 11.14 18.26
C LYS A 168 0.06 10.05 17.36
N PRO A 169 -1.27 10.00 17.10
CA PRO A 169 -1.86 9.08 16.13
C PRO A 169 -1.20 9.19 14.75
N LEU A 170 -0.74 8.06 14.22
CA LEU A 170 -0.20 7.98 12.86
C LEU A 170 -1.35 8.06 11.85
N PHE A 171 -1.26 8.99 10.90
CA PHE A 171 -2.22 9.07 9.79
C PHE A 171 -1.48 9.20 8.45
N LEU A 172 -1.66 8.23 7.57
CA LEU A 172 -0.94 8.17 6.29
C LEU A 172 -1.77 8.83 5.17
N ILE A 173 -1.12 9.59 4.29
CA ILE A 173 -1.70 10.26 3.12
C ILE A 173 -1.13 9.61 1.86
N PHE A 174 -2.00 9.06 1.00
CA PHE A 174 -1.59 8.33 -0.20
C PHE A 174 -1.00 9.24 -1.30
N ASP A 175 -1.65 10.38 -1.56
CA ASP A 175 -1.25 11.35 -2.59
C ASP A 175 -1.18 12.77 -2.00
N LEU A 176 -0.09 13.03 -1.28
CA LEU A 176 0.21 14.37 -0.76
C LEU A 176 0.54 15.36 -1.90
N ASN A 177 1.00 14.87 -3.04
CA ASN A 177 1.35 15.72 -4.17
C ASN A 177 0.11 16.35 -4.81
N GLY A 178 -0.98 15.60 -4.93
CA GLY A 178 -2.28 16.05 -5.41
C GLY A 178 -3.11 16.85 -4.38
N PHE A 179 -2.69 16.92 -3.12
CA PHE A 179 -3.43 17.62 -2.06
C PHE A 179 -2.87 19.02 -1.79
N ASN A 180 -3.38 20.02 -2.52
CA ASN A 180 -2.87 21.39 -2.45
C ASN A 180 -3.11 22.10 -1.11
N ASP A 181 -4.22 21.77 -0.42
CA ASP A 181 -4.65 22.42 0.81
C ASP A 181 -4.24 21.64 2.08
N PHE A 182 -3.23 20.77 1.97
CA PHE A 182 -2.82 19.87 3.04
C PHE A 182 -2.38 20.60 4.31
N ILE A 183 -1.69 21.75 4.21
CA ILE A 183 -1.27 22.52 5.39
C ILE A 183 -2.47 23.02 6.18
N ASN A 184 -3.52 23.49 5.50
CA ASN A 184 -4.74 23.90 6.17
C ASN A 184 -5.44 22.72 6.82
N PHE A 185 -5.60 21.61 6.08
CA PHE A 185 -6.12 20.35 6.61
C PHE A 185 -5.37 19.89 7.87
N LYS A 186 -4.03 19.88 7.83
CA LYS A 186 -3.16 19.51 8.95
C LYS A 186 -3.40 20.40 10.17
N ASN A 187 -3.55 21.71 9.98
CA ASN A 187 -3.83 22.65 11.06
C ASN A 187 -5.22 22.42 11.66
N VAL A 188 -6.25 22.28 10.82
CA VAL A 188 -7.62 21.98 11.27
C VAL A 188 -7.66 20.69 12.09
N TRP A 189 -7.04 19.61 11.59
CA TRP A 189 -7.02 18.32 12.28
C TRP A 189 -6.24 18.35 13.59
N ASN A 190 -5.12 19.07 13.66
CA ASN A 190 -4.38 19.21 14.92
C ASN A 190 -5.15 20.04 15.95
N ASN A 191 -5.82 21.11 15.54
CA ASN A 191 -6.68 21.89 16.44
C ASN A 191 -7.84 21.03 16.98
N LEU A 192 -8.53 20.31 16.10
CA LEU A 192 -9.62 19.40 16.50
C LEU A 192 -9.13 18.25 17.38
N ALA A 193 -7.92 17.75 17.14
CA ALA A 193 -7.29 16.73 17.98
C ALA A 193 -7.12 17.25 19.42
N GLU A 194 -6.53 18.44 19.59
CA GLU A 194 -6.35 19.06 20.90
C GLU A 194 -7.69 19.30 21.62
N GLU A 195 -8.69 19.84 20.91
CA GLU A 195 -10.06 20.03 21.43
C GLU A 195 -10.72 18.73 21.90
N ASN A 196 -10.34 17.59 21.31
CA ASN A 196 -10.89 16.28 21.62
C ASN A 196 -9.99 15.41 22.53
N GLY A 197 -8.93 16.00 23.11
CA GLY A 197 -8.04 15.36 24.08
C GLY A 197 -6.95 14.48 23.46
N LEU A 198 -6.59 14.71 22.20
CA LEU A 198 -5.51 14.04 21.48
C LEU A 198 -4.30 14.99 21.32
N PRO A 199 -3.06 14.49 21.27
CA PRO A 199 -1.84 15.33 21.23
C PRO A 199 -1.48 15.88 19.84
N GLY A 200 -2.45 15.95 18.92
CA GLY A 200 -2.21 16.17 17.49
C GLY A 200 -1.80 14.90 16.74
N PHE A 201 -1.58 14.99 15.44
CA PHE A 201 -1.29 13.86 14.54
C PHE A 201 0.17 13.80 14.09
N TYR A 202 0.58 12.61 13.69
CA TYR A 202 1.83 12.33 12.98
C TYR A 202 1.51 11.94 11.53
N PHE A 203 1.62 12.90 10.60
CA PHE A 203 1.24 12.69 9.21
C PHE A 203 2.37 12.06 8.39
N VAL A 204 2.08 10.92 7.78
CA VAL A 204 3.05 10.17 6.96
C VAL A 204 2.66 10.28 5.49
N SER A 205 3.57 10.72 4.62
CA SER A 205 3.35 10.74 3.17
C SER A 205 3.75 9.41 2.54
N HIS A 206 2.84 8.71 1.86
CA HIS A 206 3.16 7.57 1.00
C HIS A 206 3.76 8.10 -0.32
N THR A 207 5.05 7.86 -0.54
CA THR A 207 5.79 8.60 -1.58
C THR A 207 6.47 7.66 -2.56
N SER A 208 5.97 7.66 -3.79
CA SER A 208 6.69 7.06 -4.93
C SER A 208 7.96 7.85 -5.19
N THR A 209 9.11 7.19 -5.04
CA THR A 209 10.42 7.86 -5.14
C THR A 209 10.84 8.19 -6.57
N ILE A 210 10.19 7.56 -7.55
CA ILE A 210 10.29 7.95 -8.95
C ILE A 210 8.97 8.59 -9.38
N PRO A 211 9.00 9.82 -9.94
CA PRO A 211 7.82 10.49 -10.43
C PRO A 211 7.23 9.77 -11.66
N ILE A 212 5.98 10.09 -12.00
CA ILE A 212 5.34 9.56 -13.21
C ILE A 212 6.21 9.85 -14.43
N ILE A 213 6.65 8.80 -15.12
CA ILE A 213 7.49 8.89 -16.29
C ILE A 213 6.72 9.51 -17.45
N ASN A 214 7.19 10.65 -17.93
CA ASN A 214 6.65 11.35 -19.09
C ASN A 214 7.79 11.73 -20.05
N ARG A 215 7.48 12.36 -21.19
CA ARG A 215 8.52 12.71 -22.18
C ARG A 215 9.53 13.74 -21.65
N LYS A 216 9.14 14.60 -20.71
CA LYS A 216 9.95 15.72 -20.22
C LYS A 216 11.00 15.26 -19.21
N ASN A 217 10.66 14.32 -18.31
CA ASN A 217 11.56 13.86 -17.24
C ASN A 217 12.38 12.61 -17.58
N ARG A 218 12.36 12.10 -18.83
CA ARG A 218 13.06 10.84 -19.17
C ARG A 218 14.56 10.87 -18.90
N LYS A 219 15.21 12.02 -19.11
CA LYS A 219 16.65 12.16 -18.90
C LYS A 219 17.01 12.09 -17.42
N GLU A 220 16.15 12.59 -16.55
CA GLU A 220 16.35 12.57 -15.09
C GLU A 220 16.34 11.14 -14.54
N LEU A 221 15.66 10.20 -15.21
CA LEU A 221 15.63 8.78 -14.82
C LEU A 221 16.99 8.07 -14.91
N LEU A 222 18.01 8.71 -15.49
CA LEU A 222 19.40 8.25 -15.42
C LEU A 222 20.03 8.46 -14.04
N HIS A 223 19.40 9.28 -13.19
CA HIS A 223 19.85 9.61 -11.84
C HIS A 223 18.75 9.28 -10.81
N PRO A 224 18.35 8.00 -10.66
CA PRO A 224 17.23 7.59 -9.81
C PRO A 224 17.45 7.89 -8.32
N ASP A 225 18.69 7.93 -7.83
CA ASP A 225 19.00 8.28 -6.43
C ASP A 225 18.64 9.73 -6.12
N MET A 226 19.03 10.65 -6.99
CA MET A 226 18.69 12.08 -6.88
C MET A 226 17.17 12.29 -6.95
N LEU A 227 16.47 11.55 -7.81
CA LEU A 227 15.00 11.61 -7.89
C LEU A 227 14.34 11.14 -6.59
N ALA A 228 14.85 10.05 -6.00
CA ALA A 228 14.34 9.53 -4.74
C ALA A 228 14.52 10.53 -3.59
N GLU A 229 15.70 11.14 -3.47
CA GLU A 229 15.96 12.18 -2.47
C GLU A 229 15.07 13.41 -2.67
N ASN A 230 14.90 13.86 -3.92
CA ASN A 230 14.02 14.99 -4.23
C ASN A 230 12.55 14.71 -3.91
N ALA A 231 12.06 13.50 -4.15
CA ALA A 231 10.69 13.11 -3.83
C ALA A 231 10.43 13.16 -2.32
N VAL A 232 11.36 12.62 -1.53
CA VAL A 232 11.32 12.69 -0.05
C VAL A 232 11.35 14.13 0.43
N LYS A 233 12.29 14.93 -0.11
CA LYS A 233 12.42 16.35 0.26
C LYS A 233 11.13 17.12 -0.01
N LEU A 234 10.52 16.91 -1.18
CA LEU A 234 9.27 17.57 -1.56
C LEU A 234 8.11 17.21 -0.62
N ALA A 235 8.03 15.97 -0.13
CA ALA A 235 7.01 15.57 0.83
C ALA A 235 7.15 16.32 2.16
N PHE A 236 8.38 16.51 2.65
CA PHE A 236 8.63 17.35 3.83
C PHE A 236 8.34 18.84 3.58
N GLU A 237 8.73 19.38 2.42
CA GLU A 237 8.40 20.76 2.03
C GLU A 237 6.88 20.99 1.94
N LYS A 238 6.11 19.95 1.61
CA LYS A 238 4.63 19.95 1.62
C LYS A 238 4.01 19.77 3.00
N GLY A 239 4.81 19.55 4.05
CA GLY A 239 4.36 19.52 5.44
C GLY A 239 4.16 18.15 6.08
N ALA A 240 4.62 17.06 5.43
CA ALA A 240 4.63 15.74 6.07
C ALA A 240 5.55 15.71 7.30
N ASP A 241 5.17 14.96 8.34
CA ASP A 241 6.04 14.74 9.52
C ASP A 241 7.05 13.62 9.25
N ALA A 242 6.63 12.62 8.48
CA ALA A 242 7.46 11.52 7.98
C ALA A 242 7.09 11.11 6.55
N VAL A 243 7.96 10.33 5.93
CA VAL A 243 7.79 9.83 4.57
C VAL A 243 7.92 8.32 4.56
N GLU A 244 6.87 7.62 4.14
CA GLU A 244 6.95 6.23 3.71
C GLU A 244 7.41 6.19 2.24
N THR A 245 8.30 5.27 1.89
CA THR A 245 8.94 5.24 0.56
C THR A 245 8.54 4.03 -0.27
N LEU A 246 7.80 4.27 -1.35
CA LEU A 246 7.45 3.28 -2.37
C LEU A 246 8.50 3.27 -3.50
N ASN A 247 9.30 2.20 -3.55
CA ASN A 247 10.53 2.15 -4.35
C ASN A 247 10.45 1.21 -5.58
N LEU A 248 9.26 0.80 -6.01
CA LEU A 248 9.07 -0.13 -7.13
C LEU A 248 9.80 0.33 -8.40
N GLN A 249 9.50 1.55 -8.87
CA GLN A 249 10.11 2.09 -10.10
C GLN A 249 11.61 2.34 -9.96
N TYR A 250 12.06 2.73 -8.77
CA TYR A 250 13.47 2.90 -8.46
C TYR A 250 14.22 1.57 -8.63
N ALA A 251 13.73 0.51 -8.00
CA ALA A 251 14.33 -0.82 -8.05
C ALA A 251 14.32 -1.42 -9.47
N GLU A 252 13.25 -1.21 -10.23
CA GLU A 252 13.13 -1.64 -11.63
C GLU A 252 14.18 -0.96 -12.52
N LEU A 253 14.38 0.35 -12.36
CA LEU A 253 15.41 1.12 -13.07
C LEU A 253 16.81 0.64 -12.70
N LYS A 254 17.10 0.44 -11.42
CA LYS A 254 18.38 -0.11 -10.95
C LYS A 254 18.63 -1.54 -11.45
N THR A 255 17.58 -2.34 -11.63
CA THR A 255 17.69 -3.75 -11.99
C THR A 255 17.87 -4.01 -13.49
N LYS A 256 17.20 -3.25 -14.37
CA LYS A 256 17.26 -3.46 -15.84
C LYS A 256 17.56 -2.22 -16.66
N GLY A 257 17.72 -1.07 -16.02
CA GLY A 257 18.03 0.20 -16.68
C GLY A 257 16.84 0.84 -17.40
N LEU A 258 17.07 2.10 -17.78
CA LEU A 258 16.06 2.96 -18.40
C LEU A 258 15.52 2.41 -19.73
N LEU A 259 16.39 1.84 -20.59
CA LEU A 259 15.97 1.33 -21.90
C LEU A 259 14.92 0.22 -21.76
N TYR A 260 15.15 -0.74 -20.86
CA TYR A 260 14.19 -1.81 -20.61
C TYR A 260 12.86 -1.23 -20.10
N LYS A 261 12.90 -0.29 -19.16
CA LYS A 261 11.69 0.36 -18.60
C LYS A 261 10.88 1.10 -19.67
N VAL A 262 11.55 1.83 -20.57
CA VAL A 262 10.89 2.54 -21.68
C VAL A 262 10.30 1.57 -22.69
N CYS A 263 11.02 0.50 -23.05
CA CYS A 263 10.52 -0.54 -23.94
C CYS A 263 9.32 -1.28 -23.35
N GLY A 264 9.37 -1.62 -22.06
CA GLY A 264 8.25 -2.23 -21.34
C GLY A 264 7.02 -1.32 -21.34
N ALA A 265 7.19 -0.03 -21.00
CA ALA A 265 6.12 0.95 -21.03
C ALA A 265 5.49 1.09 -22.43
N ALA A 266 6.32 1.13 -23.48
CA ALA A 266 5.85 1.14 -24.86
C ALA A 266 5.07 -0.15 -25.22
N SER A 267 5.53 -1.31 -24.73
CA SER A 267 4.84 -2.57 -24.98
C SER A 267 3.46 -2.61 -24.33
N ARG A 268 3.34 -2.17 -23.06
CA ARG A 268 2.05 -2.08 -22.36
C ARG A 268 1.08 -1.12 -23.03
N GLY A 269 1.56 0.08 -23.38
CA GLY A 269 0.72 1.15 -23.91
C GLY A 269 0.35 0.99 -25.39
N LYS A 270 1.28 0.57 -26.23
CA LYS A 270 1.11 0.59 -27.70
C LYS A 270 1.04 -0.79 -28.35
N LEU A 271 1.66 -1.80 -27.74
CA LEU A 271 1.75 -3.15 -28.31
C LEU A 271 0.92 -4.17 -27.54
N ASN A 272 -0.06 -3.69 -26.76
CA ASN A 272 -1.01 -4.51 -26.01
C ASN A 272 -0.35 -5.61 -25.14
N GLY A 273 0.86 -5.35 -24.60
CA GLY A 273 1.61 -6.32 -23.81
C GLY A 273 2.26 -7.43 -24.64
N LEU A 274 2.68 -7.16 -25.87
CA LEU A 274 3.43 -8.12 -26.70
C LEU A 274 4.65 -8.66 -25.96
N PHE A 275 5.42 -7.77 -25.34
CA PHE A 275 6.52 -8.10 -24.44
C PHE A 275 6.05 -7.96 -22.99
N LEU A 276 6.15 -9.04 -22.23
CA LEU A 276 5.86 -9.01 -20.79
C LEU A 276 7.00 -8.27 -20.08
N GLU A 277 6.68 -7.17 -19.42
CA GLU A 277 7.62 -6.50 -18.52
C GLU A 277 7.70 -7.32 -17.23
N LYS A 278 8.84 -7.98 -17.02
CA LYS A 278 9.04 -8.83 -15.85
C LYS A 278 10.42 -8.67 -15.23
N TYR A 279 10.51 -8.77 -13.93
CA TYR A 279 11.75 -8.60 -13.16
C TYR A 279 11.98 -9.81 -12.26
N ASP A 280 13.25 -10.16 -12.04
CA ASP A 280 13.58 -11.15 -11.01
C ASP A 280 13.43 -10.47 -9.64
N TYR A 281 12.52 -10.98 -8.81
CA TYR A 281 12.21 -10.42 -7.50
C TYR A 281 13.44 -10.36 -6.59
N GLY A 282 14.31 -11.38 -6.63
CA GLY A 282 15.55 -11.39 -5.85
C GLY A 282 16.49 -10.23 -6.21
N LYS A 283 16.52 -9.82 -7.49
CA LYS A 283 17.26 -8.62 -7.91
C LYS A 283 16.54 -7.33 -7.52
N ILE A 284 15.22 -7.31 -7.55
CA ILE A 284 14.42 -6.15 -7.12
C ILE A 284 14.67 -5.86 -5.64
N VAL A 285 14.49 -6.84 -4.75
CA VAL A 285 14.69 -6.63 -3.30
C VAL A 285 16.11 -6.20 -2.97
N ASN A 286 17.09 -6.63 -3.79
CA ASN A 286 18.47 -6.19 -3.63
C ASN A 286 18.69 -4.70 -3.91
N ASN A 287 17.87 -4.11 -4.77
CA ASN A 287 17.94 -2.72 -5.21
C ASN A 287 16.75 -1.88 -4.69
N TYR A 288 15.95 -2.41 -3.76
CA TYR A 288 14.69 -1.79 -3.35
C TYR A 288 14.89 -0.62 -2.39
N GLN A 289 15.85 -0.78 -1.47
CA GLN A 289 16.09 0.18 -0.41
C GLN A 289 16.92 1.36 -0.90
N ILE A 290 16.63 2.55 -0.38
CA ILE A 290 17.32 3.80 -0.70
C ILE A 290 18.10 4.31 0.52
N GLY A 291 19.23 4.98 0.29
CA GLY A 291 20.14 5.39 1.38
C GLY A 291 19.51 6.37 2.38
N CYS A 292 18.67 7.30 1.91
CA CYS A 292 18.01 8.26 2.79
C CYS A 292 17.03 7.63 3.79
N ALA A 293 16.58 6.38 3.58
CA ALA A 293 15.70 5.68 4.51
C ALA A 293 16.32 5.40 5.89
N GLN A 294 17.61 5.65 6.09
CA GLN A 294 18.26 5.61 7.40
C GLN A 294 17.87 6.80 8.31
N GLN A 295 17.34 7.89 7.76
CA GLN A 295 16.90 9.04 8.57
C GLN A 295 15.68 8.68 9.43
N GLU A 296 15.60 9.26 10.62
CA GLU A 296 14.57 8.96 11.63
C GLU A 296 13.15 8.93 11.06
N ASN A 297 12.76 9.99 10.36
CA ASN A 297 11.41 10.21 9.84
C ASN A 297 11.19 9.71 8.40
N ILE A 298 11.99 8.75 7.92
CA ILE A 298 11.77 8.10 6.61
C ILE A 298 11.56 6.61 6.83
N PHE A 299 10.35 6.11 6.60
CA PHE A 299 9.97 4.73 6.83
C PHE A 299 10.13 3.91 5.53
N PRO A 300 11.06 2.94 5.48
CA PRO A 300 11.18 2.07 4.31
C PRO A 300 9.99 1.12 4.19
N GLU A 301 9.84 0.53 3.01
CA GLU A 301 8.85 -0.51 2.74
C GLU A 301 9.53 -1.87 2.53
N ILE A 302 8.91 -2.95 3.02
CA ILE A 302 9.20 -4.33 2.63
C ILE A 302 8.18 -4.73 1.58
N LEU A 303 8.67 -5.13 0.41
CA LEU A 303 7.84 -5.65 -0.67
C LEU A 303 7.70 -7.16 -0.59
N VAL A 304 6.49 -7.71 -0.53
CA VAL A 304 6.26 -9.16 -0.52
C VAL A 304 6.34 -9.76 -1.92
N GLY A 305 5.75 -9.07 -2.90
CA GLY A 305 5.71 -9.46 -4.31
C GLY A 305 5.12 -8.33 -5.15
N ASN A 306 5.07 -8.48 -6.48
CA ASN A 306 4.36 -7.55 -7.34
C ASN A 306 4.02 -8.22 -8.67
N ASP A 307 2.76 -8.56 -8.85
CA ASP A 307 2.21 -9.23 -10.01
C ASP A 307 0.76 -8.80 -10.20
N ARG A 308 0.58 -7.73 -10.97
CA ARG A 308 -0.76 -7.18 -11.27
C ARG A 308 -1.44 -7.92 -12.42
N SER A 309 -0.97 -9.10 -12.82
CA SER A 309 -1.55 -9.86 -13.93
C SER A 309 -3.01 -10.30 -13.71
N PRO A 310 -3.51 -10.52 -12.47
CA PRO A 310 -4.95 -10.71 -12.24
C PRO A 310 -5.79 -9.52 -12.72
N ARG A 311 -5.28 -8.29 -12.58
CA ARG A 311 -5.96 -7.04 -12.97
C ARG A 311 -5.70 -6.68 -14.43
N ALA A 312 -4.44 -6.73 -14.86
CA ALA A 312 -3.96 -6.14 -16.11
C ALA A 312 -3.56 -7.17 -17.20
N GLY A 313 -3.56 -8.46 -16.88
CA GLY A 313 -3.09 -9.51 -17.79
C GLY A 313 -1.69 -9.22 -18.34
N ARG A 314 -1.52 -9.30 -19.66
CA ARG A 314 -0.22 -9.07 -20.33
C ARG A 314 0.31 -7.64 -20.20
N LYS A 315 -0.51 -6.70 -19.72
CA LYS A 315 -0.08 -5.32 -19.44
C LYS A 315 0.45 -5.15 -18.02
N ALA A 316 0.49 -6.21 -17.21
CA ALA A 316 1.08 -6.14 -15.89
C ALA A 316 2.59 -5.96 -15.94
N ILE A 317 3.12 -5.47 -14.83
CA ILE A 317 4.52 -5.67 -14.46
C ILE A 317 4.55 -6.85 -13.49
N ILE A 318 5.45 -7.80 -13.70
CA ILE A 318 5.46 -9.08 -12.98
C ILE A 318 6.83 -9.34 -12.38
N TYR A 319 6.89 -9.52 -11.07
CA TYR A 319 8.10 -9.92 -10.34
C TYR A 319 8.06 -11.43 -10.14
N TYR A 320 8.84 -12.16 -10.93
CA TYR A 320 8.95 -13.62 -10.81
C TYR A 320 10.04 -13.99 -9.80
N ASN A 321 10.05 -15.23 -9.32
CA ASN A 321 10.94 -15.69 -8.24
C ASN A 321 10.73 -14.95 -6.90
N ALA A 322 9.51 -14.47 -6.62
CA ALA A 322 9.08 -14.09 -5.28
C ALA A 322 8.94 -15.37 -4.43
N THR A 323 10.03 -15.76 -3.79
CA THR A 323 10.15 -16.93 -2.93
C THR A 323 10.32 -16.45 -1.49
N PRO A 324 9.94 -17.27 -0.48
CA PRO A 324 10.16 -16.91 0.92
C PRO A 324 11.60 -16.51 1.22
N GLU A 325 12.59 -17.22 0.65
CA GLU A 325 14.02 -16.92 0.85
C GLU A 325 14.43 -15.55 0.28
N ASN A 326 13.93 -15.17 -0.90
CA ASN A 326 14.21 -13.83 -1.43
C ASN A 326 13.49 -12.75 -0.61
N PHE A 327 12.30 -13.05 -0.10
CA PHE A 327 11.56 -12.13 0.76
C PHE A 327 12.30 -11.89 2.08
N TYR A 328 12.79 -12.95 2.73
CA TYR A 328 13.64 -12.86 3.92
C TYR A 328 14.83 -11.90 3.71
N LYS A 329 15.53 -12.01 2.57
CA LYS A 329 16.65 -11.09 2.24
C LYS A 329 16.18 -9.64 2.10
N GLY A 330 15.04 -9.41 1.48
CA GLY A 330 14.44 -8.08 1.38
C GLY A 330 14.05 -7.50 2.74
N ALA A 331 13.45 -8.33 3.60
CA ALA A 331 13.06 -7.96 4.96
C ALA A 331 14.27 -7.59 5.83
N LYS A 332 15.33 -8.42 5.83
CA LYS A 332 16.59 -8.12 6.56
C LYS A 332 17.17 -6.77 6.15
N LYS A 333 17.22 -6.47 4.86
CA LYS A 333 17.71 -5.18 4.36
C LYS A 333 16.91 -3.98 4.86
N ALA A 334 15.58 -4.10 4.93
CA ALA A 334 14.74 -3.03 5.46
C ALA A 334 14.95 -2.86 6.99
N ILE A 335 15.06 -3.97 7.73
CA ILE A 335 15.29 -3.99 9.18
C ILE A 335 16.63 -3.32 9.53
N GLU A 336 17.69 -3.64 8.79
CA GLU A 336 19.03 -3.05 8.99
C GLU A 336 19.04 -1.51 8.85
N LEU A 337 18.15 -0.93 8.04
CA LEU A 337 18.07 0.53 7.87
C LEU A 337 17.47 1.22 9.08
N VAL A 338 16.55 0.56 9.77
CA VAL A 338 15.78 1.17 10.87
C VAL A 338 16.31 0.79 12.24
N GLU A 339 17.12 -0.27 12.36
CA GLU A 339 17.60 -0.78 13.64
C GLU A 339 18.38 0.26 14.46
N LYS A 340 19.04 1.21 13.79
CA LYS A 340 19.81 2.28 14.43
C LYS A 340 18.98 3.51 14.82
N LYS A 341 17.73 3.59 14.37
CA LYS A 341 16.84 4.72 14.69
C LYS A 341 16.37 4.69 16.14
N ASN A 342 15.79 5.79 16.59
CA ASN A 342 15.03 5.80 17.83
C ASN A 342 13.93 4.74 17.80
N LYS A 343 13.64 4.11 18.94
CA LYS A 343 12.73 2.95 19.03
C LYS A 343 11.36 3.23 18.41
N GLU A 344 10.81 4.42 18.68
CA GLU A 344 9.52 4.87 18.13
C GLU A 344 9.55 5.00 16.60
N HIS A 345 10.71 5.29 16.03
CA HIS A 345 10.90 5.59 14.60
C HIS A 345 11.43 4.40 13.81
N ARG A 346 11.56 3.22 14.43
CA ARG A 346 11.98 1.98 13.73
C ARG A 346 10.89 1.39 12.85
N ILE A 347 10.07 2.23 12.22
CA ILE A 347 8.88 1.84 11.47
C ILE A 347 9.27 1.38 10.07
N ILE A 348 8.67 0.27 9.67
CA ILE A 348 8.74 -0.28 8.33
C ILE A 348 7.30 -0.56 7.88
N PHE A 349 6.94 -0.07 6.70
CA PHE A 349 5.68 -0.48 6.09
C PHE A 349 5.86 -1.80 5.35
N LEU A 350 4.89 -2.70 5.45
CA LEU A 350 4.87 -3.94 4.70
C LEU A 350 3.80 -3.83 3.62
N ASN A 351 4.22 -4.03 2.38
CA ASN A 351 3.35 -4.09 1.21
C ASN A 351 3.29 -5.54 0.72
N SER A 352 2.23 -6.27 1.06
CA SER A 352 1.14 -5.89 1.98
C SER A 352 0.63 -7.10 2.77
N TRP A 353 -0.37 -6.92 3.63
CA TRP A 353 -1.05 -8.04 4.25
C TRP A 353 -1.80 -8.89 3.22
N ASN A 354 -2.74 -8.28 2.48
CA ASN A 354 -3.74 -9.01 1.69
C ASN A 354 -3.99 -8.47 0.27
N GLU A 355 -3.05 -7.78 -0.38
CA GLU A 355 -3.21 -7.30 -1.76
C GLU A 355 -3.05 -8.43 -2.81
N TRP A 356 -3.97 -9.40 -2.80
CA TRP A 356 -3.96 -10.58 -3.69
C TRP A 356 -3.97 -10.21 -5.18
N GLY A 357 -4.75 -9.18 -5.56
CA GLY A 357 -4.85 -8.75 -6.96
C GLY A 357 -3.57 -8.13 -7.53
N GLU A 358 -2.63 -7.73 -6.66
CA GLU A 358 -1.29 -7.27 -7.05
C GLU A 358 -0.21 -8.28 -6.70
N GLY A 359 -0.58 -9.47 -6.22
CA GLY A 359 0.36 -10.51 -5.85
C GLY A 359 1.34 -10.11 -4.74
N SER A 360 0.94 -9.16 -3.90
CA SER A 360 1.72 -8.55 -2.82
C SER A 360 1.03 -8.83 -1.48
N TYR A 361 1.05 -10.08 -1.02
CA TYR A 361 0.30 -10.53 0.17
C TYR A 361 1.15 -11.44 1.05
N MET A 362 0.95 -11.36 2.36
CA MET A 362 1.55 -12.25 3.37
C MET A 362 0.66 -13.45 3.71
N GLU A 363 -0.63 -13.36 3.38
CA GLU A 363 -1.59 -14.40 3.71
C GLU A 363 -1.21 -15.77 3.13
N PRO A 364 -1.45 -16.88 3.86
CA PRO A 364 -1.08 -18.20 3.40
C PRO A 364 -1.74 -18.59 2.07
N ASP A 365 -0.93 -19.10 1.14
CA ASP A 365 -1.38 -19.67 -0.14
C ASP A 365 -1.06 -21.16 -0.24
N THR A 366 -1.63 -21.84 -1.23
CA THR A 366 -1.43 -23.29 -1.40
C THR A 366 0.00 -23.68 -1.83
N LYS A 367 0.85 -22.72 -2.20
CA LYS A 367 2.20 -22.99 -2.72
C LYS A 367 3.26 -22.90 -1.63
N TYR A 368 3.19 -21.85 -0.82
CA TYR A 368 4.16 -21.52 0.22
C TYR A 368 3.56 -21.57 1.62
N GLY A 369 2.25 -21.74 1.79
CA GLY A 369 1.61 -21.77 3.10
C GLY A 369 2.02 -20.55 3.94
N LYS A 370 2.47 -20.80 5.16
CA LYS A 370 2.93 -19.78 6.11
C LYS A 370 4.39 -19.36 5.94
N GLU A 371 5.10 -19.79 4.91
CA GLU A 371 6.54 -19.53 4.82
C GLU A 371 6.89 -18.04 4.82
N PHE A 372 6.12 -17.16 4.18
CA PHE A 372 6.36 -15.70 4.26
C PHE A 372 6.25 -15.15 5.69
N ILE A 373 5.25 -15.63 6.45
CA ILE A 373 5.07 -15.31 7.88
C ILE A 373 6.31 -15.73 8.68
N TYR A 374 6.77 -16.97 8.48
CA TYR A 374 7.96 -17.49 9.17
C TYR A 374 9.24 -16.74 8.81
N GLN A 375 9.40 -16.35 7.54
CA GLN A 375 10.56 -15.59 7.09
C GLN A 375 10.58 -14.16 7.66
N LEU A 376 9.43 -13.49 7.79
CA LEU A 376 9.40 -12.18 8.46
C LEU A 376 9.73 -12.29 9.95
N ARG A 377 9.13 -13.28 10.64
CA ARG A 377 9.41 -13.56 12.05
C ARG A 377 10.91 -13.80 12.25
N ARG A 378 11.49 -14.69 11.46
CA ARG A 378 12.92 -15.00 11.48
C ARG A 378 13.78 -13.75 11.27
N ALA A 379 13.43 -12.91 10.30
CA ALA A 379 14.19 -11.68 10.02
C ALA A 379 14.14 -10.66 11.17
N LEU A 380 13.05 -10.62 11.93
CA LEU A 380 12.88 -9.74 13.10
C LEU A 380 13.61 -10.27 14.34
N ASP A 381 13.70 -11.59 14.48
CA ASP A 381 14.36 -12.24 15.62
C ASP A 381 15.90 -12.21 15.47
N GLU A 382 16.43 -12.53 14.28
CA GLU A 382 17.86 -12.53 13.93
C GLU A 382 18.47 -11.15 13.77
#